data_AF-A0A511R6R6-F1
#
_entry.id   AF-A0A511R6R6-F1
#
_cell.length_a   1.000
_cell.length_b   1.000
_cell.length_c   1.000
_cell.angle_alpha   90.00
_cell.angle_beta   90.00
_cell.angle_gamma   90.00
#
_symmetry.space_group_name_H-M   'P 1'
#
loop_
_entity.id
_entity.type
_entity.pdbx_description
1 polymer ?
#
loop_
_entity_poly.entity_id
_entity_poly.type
_entity_poly.pdbx_seq_one_letter_code
_entity_poly.pdbx_strand_id
1 'polypeptide(L)'
;MYAFVRPGTGESEYWLLPSVSTEAFNLVLSSFAQLSRAGEGKLVLLVLDQAGWHTSRQTRVPEGVGLCFLPPYSPELQPVERTWGLIDGVVANGQVEDEADIPHPSPLALGFWDGNRR
;
A
#
# COMPACT_ATOMS: atom_id res chain seq x y z
N MET A 1 1.45 -8.27 2.65
CA MET A 1 0.46 -7.30 2.14
C MET A 1 1.19 -6.23 1.36
N TYR A 2 0.62 -5.79 0.24
CA TYR A 2 1.04 -4.59 -0.48
C TYR A 2 -0.08 -3.56 -0.33
N ALA A 3 0.25 -2.30 -0.12
CA ALA A 3 -0.74 -1.23 -0.09
C ALA A 3 -0.17 0.07 -0.66
N PHE A 4 -1.00 0.77 -1.42
CA PHE A 4 -0.71 2.11 -1.92
C PHE A 4 -1.78 3.06 -1.40
N VAL A 5 -1.35 4.25 -0.98
CA VAL A 5 -2.23 5.30 -0.45
C VAL A 5 -1.97 6.57 -1.24
N ARG A 6 -3.03 7.21 -1.73
CA ARG A 6 -2.96 8.55 -2.31
C ARG A 6 -2.87 9.57 -1.17
N PRO A 7 -1.75 10.29 -1.00
CA PRO A 7 -1.55 11.10 0.21
C PRO A 7 -2.55 12.25 0.37
N GLY A 8 -3.00 12.82 -0.75
CA GLY A 8 -3.93 13.97 -0.73
C GLY A 8 -5.38 13.61 -0.42
N THR A 9 -5.80 12.35 -0.58
CA THR A 9 -7.21 11.95 -0.41
C THR A 9 -7.42 10.79 0.55
N GLY A 10 -6.36 10.02 0.87
CA GLY A 10 -6.48 8.79 1.64
C GLY A 10 -7.09 7.62 0.86
N GLU A 11 -7.38 7.78 -0.44
CA GLU A 11 -7.75 6.65 -1.30
C GLU A 11 -6.64 5.62 -1.32
N SER A 12 -7.01 4.35 -1.22
CA SER A 12 -6.02 3.28 -1.06
C SER A 12 -6.46 1.99 -1.71
N GLU A 13 -5.46 1.26 -2.21
CA GLU A 13 -5.57 -0.05 -2.83
C GLU A 13 -4.62 -1.00 -2.11
N TYR A 14 -5.02 -2.25 -1.91
CA TYR A 14 -4.19 -3.25 -1.25
C TYR A 14 -4.32 -4.63 -1.89
N TRP A 15 -3.28 -5.45 -1.71
CA TRP A 15 -3.22 -6.83 -2.14
C TRP A 15 -2.70 -7.72 -1.01
N LEU A 16 -3.46 -8.79 -0.74
CA LEU A 16 -3.06 -9.84 0.17
C LEU A 16 -2.47 -10.98 -0.65
N LEU A 17 -1.16 -11.16 -0.51
CA LEU A 17 -0.38 -12.17 -1.22
C LEU A 17 0.40 -12.99 -0.19
N PRO A 18 0.62 -14.31 -0.42
CA PRO A 18 1.30 -15.20 0.54
C PRO A 18 2.74 -14.79 0.89
N SER A 19 3.38 -13.99 0.03
CA SER A 19 4.77 -13.54 0.23
C SER A 19 5.02 -12.21 -0.45
N VAL A 20 6.03 -11.48 0.04
CA VAL A 20 6.64 -10.38 -0.70
C VAL A 20 7.79 -10.88 -1.55
N SER A 21 7.76 -10.58 -2.84
CA SER A 21 8.80 -10.95 -3.80
C SER A 21 8.76 -10.02 -5.01
N THR A 22 9.80 -10.03 -5.85
CA THR A 22 9.77 -9.26 -7.11
C THR A 22 8.67 -9.75 -8.04
N GLU A 23 8.38 -11.06 -8.06
CA GLU A 23 7.29 -11.63 -8.85
C GLU A 23 5.93 -11.13 -8.36
N ALA A 24 5.68 -11.20 -7.04
CA ALA A 24 4.48 -10.66 -6.42
C ALA A 24 4.34 -9.15 -6.67
N PHE A 25 5.44 -8.40 -6.57
CA PHE A 25 5.43 -6.96 -6.83
C PHE A 25 5.10 -6.64 -8.29
N ASN A 26 5.59 -7.42 -9.26
CA ASN A 26 5.23 -7.26 -10.67
C ASN A 26 3.72 -7.49 -10.92
N LEU A 27 3.12 -8.47 -10.25
CA LEU A 27 1.68 -8.71 -10.30
C LEU A 27 0.90 -7.51 -9.74
N VAL A 28 1.34 -6.99 -8.59
CA VAL A 28 0.75 -5.80 -7.95
C VAL A 28 0.86 -4.56 -8.85
N LEU A 29 2.03 -4.29 -9.43
CA LEU A 29 2.21 -3.16 -10.34
C LEU A 29 1.29 -3.26 -11.56
N SER A 30 1.17 -4.45 -12.17
CA SER A 30 0.27 -4.67 -13.30
C SER A 30 -1.19 -4.44 -12.91
N SER A 31 -1.64 -4.97 -11.77
CA SER A 31 -3.00 -4.79 -11.28
C SER A 31 -3.29 -3.32 -10.95
N PHE A 32 -2.36 -2.65 -10.26
CA PHE A 32 -2.47 -1.23 -9.92
C PHE A 32 -2.52 -0.33 -11.16
N ALA A 33 -1.71 -0.60 -12.18
CA ALA A 33 -1.72 0.18 -13.42
C ALA A 33 -3.10 0.11 -14.11
N GLN A 34 -3.73 -1.06 -14.12
CA GLN A 34 -5.08 -1.24 -14.67
C GLN A 34 -6.14 -0.49 -13.84
N LEU A 35 -6.15 -0.69 -12.51
CA LEU A 35 -7.11 -0.02 -11.61
C LEU A 35 -6.97 1.51 -11.66
N SER A 36 -5.74 2.00 -11.68
CA SER A 36 -5.44 3.43 -11.72
C SER A 36 -5.56 4.03 -13.12
N ARG A 37 -5.75 3.23 -14.17
CA ARG A 37 -5.74 3.63 -15.58
C ARG A 37 -4.47 4.41 -15.96
N ALA A 38 -3.33 3.93 -15.49
CA ALA A 38 -2.02 4.45 -15.88
C ALA A 38 -1.79 4.20 -17.39
N GLY A 39 -1.12 5.14 -18.07
CA GLY A 39 -0.78 5.04 -19.50
C GLY A 39 -1.82 5.63 -20.45
N GLU A 40 -3.08 5.80 -20.03
CA GLU A 40 -4.14 6.46 -20.83
C GLU A 40 -4.04 8.00 -20.78
N GLY A 41 -2.85 8.54 -21.08
CA GLY A 41 -2.53 9.97 -20.88
C GLY A 41 -2.35 10.36 -19.42
N LYS A 42 -2.32 9.37 -18.52
CA LYS A 42 -2.14 9.54 -17.07
C LYS A 42 -0.82 8.93 -16.62
N LEU A 43 0.00 9.73 -15.96
CA LEU A 43 1.19 9.29 -15.24
C LEU A 43 0.86 9.14 -13.75
N VAL A 44 1.23 8.01 -13.16
CA VAL A 44 1.11 7.72 -11.73
C VAL A 44 2.50 7.49 -11.16
N LEU A 45 2.89 8.30 -10.18
CA LEU A 45 4.15 8.14 -9.46
C LEU A 45 3.91 7.37 -8.16
N LEU A 46 4.58 6.23 -8.03
CA LEU A 46 4.63 5.45 -6.80
C LEU A 46 5.89 5.82 -6.02
N VAL A 47 5.70 6.26 -4.78
CA VAL A 47 6.78 6.53 -3.83
C VAL A 47 6.96 5.30 -2.95
N LEU A 48 8.16 4.72 -2.97
CA LEU A 48 8.46 3.43 -2.35
C LEU A 48 9.72 3.52 -1.48
N ASP A 49 9.82 2.65 -0.49
CA ASP A 49 11.10 2.34 0.16
C ASP A 49 12.05 1.57 -0.79
N GLN A 50 13.27 1.31 -0.31
CA GLN A 50 14.30 0.60 -1.07
C GLN A 50 14.38 -0.90 -0.73
N ALA A 51 13.26 -1.55 -0.39
CA ALA A 51 13.25 -2.99 -0.21
C ALA A 51 13.79 -3.70 -1.48
N GLY A 52 14.59 -4.76 -1.29
CA GLY A 52 15.30 -5.39 -2.42
C GLY A 52 14.39 -5.89 -3.54
N TRP A 53 13.13 -6.21 -3.23
CA TRP A 53 12.13 -6.62 -4.21
C TRP A 53 11.49 -5.44 -4.95
N HIS A 54 11.49 -4.22 -4.39
CA HIS A 54 11.11 -2.99 -5.10
C HIS A 54 12.18 -2.57 -6.13
N THR A 55 13.45 -2.65 -5.74
CA THR A 55 14.60 -2.18 -6.55
C THR A 55 15.20 -3.25 -7.47
N SER A 56 14.54 -4.39 -7.60
CA SER A 56 15.05 -5.50 -8.39
C SER A 56 15.19 -5.14 -9.87
N ARG A 57 16.24 -5.63 -10.52
CA ARG A 57 16.41 -5.52 -11.99
C ARG A 57 15.35 -6.30 -12.77
N GLN A 58 14.62 -7.19 -12.10
CA GLN A 58 13.53 -7.98 -12.68
C GLN A 58 12.16 -7.29 -12.50
N THR A 59 12.12 -6.12 -11.87
CA THR A 59 10.89 -5.31 -11.75
C THR A 59 10.46 -4.82 -13.13
N ARG A 60 9.19 -5.07 -13.48
CA ARG A 60 8.56 -4.68 -14.75
C ARG A 60 7.58 -3.55 -14.47
N VAL A 61 7.99 -2.32 -14.75
CA VAL A 61 7.16 -1.13 -14.53
C VAL A 61 6.18 -0.96 -15.70
N PRO A 62 4.86 -0.97 -15.48
CA PRO A 62 3.88 -0.74 -16.54
C PRO A 62 3.97 0.66 -17.13
N GLU A 63 3.46 0.83 -18.36
CA GLU A 63 3.35 2.14 -18.99
C GLU A 63 2.53 3.12 -18.13
N GLY A 64 3.00 4.36 -18.05
CA GLY A 64 2.36 5.39 -17.23
C GLY A 64 2.53 5.21 -15.72
N VAL A 65 3.33 4.26 -15.25
CA VAL A 65 3.76 4.17 -13.85
C VAL A 65 5.22 4.61 -13.74
N GLY A 66 5.52 5.50 -12.81
CA GLY A 66 6.89 5.88 -12.43
C GLY A 66 7.18 5.45 -11.00
N LEU A 67 8.40 4.97 -10.74
CA LEU A 67 8.85 4.63 -9.39
C LEU A 67 9.79 5.72 -8.86
N CYS A 68 9.53 6.19 -7.65
CA CYS A 68 10.36 7.14 -6.90
C CYS A 68 10.75 6.49 -5.57
N PHE A 69 12.05 6.44 -5.28
CA PHE A 69 12.54 5.79 -4.07
C PHE A 69 12.89 6.81 -2.99
N LEU A 70 12.39 6.58 -1.78
CA LEU A 70 12.74 7.37 -0.61
C LEU A 70 14.18 7.12 -0.18
N PRO A 71 14.81 8.05 0.56
CA PRO A 71 16.07 7.78 1.23
C PRO A 71 15.99 6.53 2.13
N PRO A 72 17.08 5.77 2.29
CA PRO A 72 17.10 4.61 3.16
C PRO A 72 16.70 4.99 4.59
N TYR A 73 15.93 4.13 5.25
CA TYR A 73 15.52 4.27 6.65
C TYR A 73 14.69 5.53 6.98
N SER A 74 13.86 5.98 6.04
CA SER A 74 12.93 7.12 6.23
C SER A 74 11.45 6.72 6.24
N PRO A 75 10.99 5.85 7.17
CA PRO A 75 9.59 5.41 7.24
C PRO A 75 8.61 6.59 7.49
N GLU A 76 9.04 7.65 8.16
CA GLU A 76 8.23 8.84 8.43
C GLU A 76 7.76 9.58 7.17
N LEU A 77 8.46 9.36 6.04
CA LEU A 77 8.13 9.92 4.74
C LEU A 77 7.14 9.07 3.95
N GLN A 78 6.89 7.82 4.35
CA GLN A 78 6.05 6.87 3.64
C GLN A 78 4.61 6.94 4.17
N PRO A 79 3.62 7.48 3.42
CA PRO A 79 2.28 7.73 3.95
C PRO A 79 1.53 6.47 4.39
N VAL A 80 1.81 5.32 3.76
CA VAL A 80 1.22 4.03 4.13
C VAL A 80 1.65 3.55 5.52
N GLU A 81 2.77 4.03 6.07
CA GLU A 81 3.21 3.67 7.43
C GLU A 81 2.20 4.09 8.51
N ARG A 82 1.45 5.16 8.26
CA ARG A 82 0.39 5.61 9.19
C ARG A 82 -0.79 4.64 9.23
N THR A 83 -0.96 3.81 8.20
CA THR A 83 -2.02 2.82 8.11
C THR A 83 -1.71 1.58 8.92
N TRP A 84 -0.43 1.19 9.04
CA TRP A 84 -0.05 -0.07 9.70
C TRP A 84 -0.50 -0.16 11.15
N GLY A 85 -0.43 0.92 11.92
CA GLY A 85 -0.90 0.92 13.31
C GLY A 85 -2.38 0.54 13.48
N LEU A 86 -3.22 0.80 12.47
CA LEU A 86 -4.63 0.40 12.49
C LEU A 86 -4.81 -1.11 12.24
N ILE A 87 -3.93 -1.69 11.45
CA ILE A 87 -3.99 -3.11 11.07
C ILE A 87 -3.29 -3.95 12.13
N ASP A 88 -2.09 -3.57 12.52
CA ASP A 88 -1.24 -4.30 13.47
C ASP A 88 -1.94 -4.46 14.82
N GLY A 89 -2.65 -3.45 15.29
CA GLY A 89 -3.41 -3.55 16.54
C GLY A 89 -4.51 -4.63 16.47
N VAL A 90 -5.25 -4.70 15.38
CA VAL A 90 -6.35 -5.68 15.20
C VAL A 90 -5.78 -7.10 15.07
N VAL A 91 -4.71 -7.26 14.29
CA VAL A 91 -4.03 -8.55 14.10
C VAL A 91 -3.39 -9.03 15.41
N ALA A 92 -2.63 -8.17 16.10
CA ALA A 92 -1.92 -8.54 17.32
C ALA A 92 -2.87 -8.90 18.47
N ASN A 93 -4.07 -8.32 18.49
CA ASN A 93 -5.10 -8.63 19.49
C ASN A 93 -5.92 -9.89 19.14
N GLY A 94 -5.59 -10.60 18.06
CA GLY A 94 -6.28 -11.83 17.66
C GLY A 94 -7.71 -11.58 17.20
N GLN A 95 -8.00 -10.38 16.67
CA GLN A 95 -9.33 -10.00 16.21
C GLN A 95 -9.53 -10.26 14.71
N VAL A 96 -8.71 -11.14 14.13
CA VAL A 96 -8.73 -11.53 12.71
C VAL A 96 -8.83 -13.04 12.64
N GLU A 97 -9.97 -13.55 12.17
CA GLU A 97 -10.19 -14.97 11.93
C GLU A 97 -9.94 -15.32 10.46
N ASP A 98 -10.35 -14.44 9.55
CA ASP A 98 -10.12 -14.58 8.12
C ASP A 98 -9.75 -13.25 7.42
N GLU A 99 -9.56 -13.31 6.09
CA GLU A 99 -9.17 -12.15 5.28
C GLU A 99 -10.18 -10.99 5.38
N ALA A 100 -11.46 -11.27 5.57
CA ALA A 100 -12.51 -10.25 5.65
C ALA A 100 -12.44 -9.42 6.94
N ASP A 101 -11.78 -9.92 7.98
CA ASP A 101 -11.60 -9.21 9.25
C ASP A 101 -10.42 -8.21 9.21
N ILE A 102 -9.57 -8.28 8.18
CA ILE A 102 -8.42 -7.38 8.07
C ILE A 102 -8.92 -5.97 7.80
N PRO A 103 -8.59 -4.96 8.64
CA PRO A 103 -8.99 -3.59 8.39
C PRO A 103 -8.43 -3.10 7.06
N HIS A 104 -9.31 -2.71 6.14
CA HIS A 104 -8.88 -2.15 4.87
C HIS A 104 -8.70 -0.65 5.01
N PRO A 105 -7.60 -0.08 4.48
CA PRO A 105 -7.50 1.37 4.39
C PRO A 105 -8.61 1.84 3.45
N SER A 106 -9.58 2.54 4.02
CA SER A 106 -10.70 3.15 3.30
C SER A 106 -10.54 4.67 3.36
N PRO A 107 -10.90 5.42 2.30
CA PRO A 107 -10.97 6.88 2.36
C PRO A 107 -11.87 7.37 3.51
N LEU A 108 -12.80 6.53 3.96
CA LEU A 108 -13.76 6.82 5.03
C LEU A 108 -13.30 6.34 6.43
N ALA A 109 -12.13 5.71 6.55
CA ALA A 109 -11.59 5.24 7.84
C ALA A 109 -11.11 6.37 8.76
N LEU A 110 -11.18 7.64 8.32
CA LEU A 110 -11.04 8.83 9.18
C LEU A 110 -12.30 9.12 10.03
N GLY A 111 -13.28 8.21 10.05
CA GLY A 111 -14.62 8.44 10.60
C GLY A 111 -15.08 7.50 11.72
N PHE A 112 -14.21 6.83 12.49
CA PHE A 112 -14.61 6.19 13.76
C PHE A 112 -13.48 6.23 14.79
N TRP A 113 -13.29 7.41 15.39
CA TRP A 113 -12.72 7.52 16.73
C TRP A 113 -13.88 7.88 17.67
N ASP A 114 -14.52 6.87 18.30
CA ASP A 114 -15.41 7.10 19.43
C ASP A 114 -14.53 7.39 20.66
N GLY A 115 -14.37 8.68 20.93
CA GLY A 115 -13.63 9.24 22.05
C GLY A 115 -14.35 9.08 23.39
N ASN A 116 -14.88 7.90 23.70
CA ASN A 116 -15.51 7.66 24.99
C ASN A 116 -15.08 6.34 25.63
N ARG A 117 -13.87 6.35 26.20
CA ARG A 117 -13.58 5.67 27.46
C ARG A 117 -12.94 6.66 28.44
N ARG A 118 -13.79 7.24 29.29
CA ARG A 118 -13.55 7.31 30.74
C ARG A 118 -14.59 6.44 31.41
#